data_AF-A0A7S2ZBK5-F1
#
_entry.id   AF-A0A7S2ZBK5-F1
#
_cell.length_a   1.000
_cell.length_b   1.000
_cell.length_c   1.000
_cell.angle_alpha   90.00
_cell.angle_beta   90.00
_cell.angle_gamma   90.00
#
_symmetry.space_group_name_H-M   'P 1'
#
loop_
_entity.id
_entity.type
_entity.pdbx_description
1 polymer ?
#
loop_
_entity_poly.entity_id
_entity_poly.type
_entity_poly.pdbx_seq_one_letter_code
_entity_poly.pdbx_strand_id
1 'polypeptide(L)'
;MFRTNLFICGLVILCSSSWVYCHEGGCGDRLAIPGGTMQEGYCSFKYTEVADARSLAQDSEGNILVIERGTGSLVLLYPPPSADQTLKDVQKVVLIQGLGLNHSILIDESERALASGGPYVFVSSEDTVYRYTYNPQEKRAESQHVVVKNIPRGGHSTRSLALDDQGRLYVATGSLGNVDPTPVRSNLKRISQEAIEAGDNDWDTLEMFASGLRNEVGLGFDSRGVLWG
;
A
#
# COMPACT_ATOMS: atom_id res chain seq x y z
N MET A 1 -5.13 -21.33 -20.61
CA MET A 1 -5.16 -19.91 -20.22
C MET A 1 -6.11 -19.79 -19.03
N PHE A 2 -5.64 -20.12 -17.84
CA PHE A 2 -6.44 -20.04 -16.61
C PHE A 2 -6.25 -18.66 -16.00
N ARG A 3 -7.27 -17.80 -16.10
CA ARG A 3 -7.34 -16.58 -15.30
C ARG A 3 -7.85 -16.99 -13.92
N THR A 4 -6.94 -17.20 -12.99
CA THR A 4 -7.27 -17.27 -11.56
C THR A 4 -7.46 -15.84 -11.07
N ASN A 5 -8.72 -15.39 -10.97
CA ASN A 5 -9.06 -14.24 -10.13
C ASN A 5 -8.84 -14.67 -8.67
N LEU A 6 -7.62 -14.50 -8.19
CA LEU A 6 -7.27 -14.76 -6.79
C LEU A 6 -7.86 -13.63 -5.93
N PHE A 7 -9.07 -13.84 -5.43
CA PHE A 7 -9.65 -13.02 -4.38
C PHE A 7 -8.98 -13.36 -3.05
N ILE A 8 -7.88 -12.68 -2.71
CA ILE A 8 -7.42 -12.63 -1.32
C ILE A 8 -6.93 -11.21 -1.03
N CYS A 9 -7.84 -10.40 -0.49
CA CYS A 9 -7.48 -9.30 0.39
C CYS A 9 -8.42 -9.41 1.60
N GLY A 10 -8.03 -10.25 2.56
CA GLY A 10 -8.74 -10.38 3.82
C GLY A 10 -8.36 -9.22 4.71
N LEU A 11 -9.17 -8.16 4.74
CA LEU A 11 -9.08 -7.16 5.79
C LEU A 11 -9.65 -7.79 7.07
N VAL A 12 -8.77 -8.14 8.02
CA VAL A 12 -9.17 -8.44 9.39
C VAL A 12 -9.35 -7.11 10.09
N ILE A 13 -10.57 -6.55 10.06
CA ILE A 13 -10.87 -5.40 10.92
C ILE A 13 -11.02 -5.93 12.34
N LEU A 14 -10.03 -5.64 13.19
CA LEU A 14 -10.13 -5.86 14.63
C LEU A 14 -11.20 -4.90 15.20
N CYS A 15 -12.25 -5.46 15.79
CA CYS A 15 -13.42 -4.74 16.32
C CYS A 15 -13.06 -3.93 17.58
N SER A 16 -12.25 -2.88 17.42
CA SER A 16 -11.85 -1.97 18.52
C SER A 16 -12.11 -0.50 18.24
N SER A 17 -12.49 -0.13 17.02
CA SER A 17 -12.93 1.23 16.67
C SER A 17 -14.43 1.26 16.42
N SER A 18 -15.08 2.29 16.93
CA SER A 18 -16.53 2.56 16.98
C SER A 18 -17.24 2.73 15.62
N TRP A 19 -16.65 2.22 14.54
CA TRP A 19 -17.06 2.46 13.16
C TRP A 19 -17.45 1.18 12.40
N VAL A 20 -17.27 -0.01 12.99
CA VAL A 20 -17.83 -1.25 12.45
C VAL A 20 -18.89 -1.75 13.42
N TYR A 21 -20.15 -1.73 12.99
CA TYR A 21 -21.27 -2.33 13.71
C TYR A 21 -21.03 -3.84 13.86
N CYS A 22 -20.37 -4.23 14.95
CA CYS A 22 -20.46 -5.57 15.49
C CYS A 22 -21.85 -5.66 16.13
N HIS A 23 -22.80 -6.34 15.46
CA HIS A 23 -24.13 -6.58 16.01
C HIS A 23 -23.99 -7.23 17.40
N GLU A 24 -24.73 -6.74 18.40
CA GLU A 24 -24.81 -7.36 19.73
C GLU A 24 -25.46 -8.75 19.59
N GLY A 25 -24.70 -9.75 19.15
CA GLY A 25 -25.24 -11.06 18.78
C GLY A 25 -24.28 -12.02 18.08
N GLY A 26 -23.01 -11.65 17.89
CA GLY A 26 -22.01 -12.48 17.19
C GLY A 26 -21.77 -12.03 15.75
N CYS A 27 -20.87 -12.71 15.05
CA CYS A 27 -20.66 -12.49 13.63
C CYS A 27 -21.98 -12.81 12.91
N GLY A 28 -22.55 -11.87 12.14
CA GLY A 28 -23.66 -12.18 11.21
C GLY A 28 -23.22 -13.14 10.10
N ASP A 29 -23.73 -12.96 8.87
CA ASP A 29 -23.34 -13.81 7.74
C ASP A 29 -21.83 -13.74 7.46
N ARG A 30 -21.11 -14.79 7.86
CA ARG A 30 -19.66 -14.91 7.63
C ARG A 30 -19.39 -15.20 6.17
N LEU A 31 -18.42 -14.51 5.58
CA LEU A 31 -17.90 -14.90 4.28
C LEU A 31 -17.06 -16.18 4.45
N ALA A 32 -17.52 -17.29 3.87
CA ALA A 32 -16.71 -18.49 3.74
C ALA A 32 -15.45 -18.16 2.94
N ILE A 33 -14.27 -18.44 3.51
CA ILE A 33 -12.98 -18.26 2.83
C ILE A 33 -12.62 -19.60 2.18
N PRO A 34 -12.62 -19.72 0.83
CA PRO A 34 -12.27 -20.97 0.18
C PRO A 34 -10.85 -21.42 0.58
N GLY A 35 -10.73 -22.61 1.17
CA GLY A 35 -9.45 -23.15 1.64
C GLY A 35 -8.89 -22.47 2.90
N GLY A 36 -9.66 -21.61 3.57
CA GLY A 36 -9.27 -20.92 4.80
C GLY A 36 -10.26 -21.13 5.94
N THR A 37 -9.80 -20.86 7.16
CA THR A 37 -10.65 -20.82 8.35
C THR A 37 -10.33 -19.58 9.17
N MET A 38 -11.32 -19.05 9.88
CA MET A 38 -11.11 -17.99 10.87
C MET A 38 -10.93 -18.64 12.24
N GLN A 39 -10.00 -18.12 13.03
CA GLN A 39 -9.86 -18.51 14.43
C GLN A 39 -11.14 -18.16 15.21
N GLU A 40 -11.44 -18.94 16.25
CA GLU A 40 -12.51 -18.63 17.19
C GLU A 40 -12.39 -17.20 17.73
N GLY A 41 -13.51 -16.49 17.80
CA GLY A 41 -13.56 -15.07 18.18
C GLY A 41 -13.38 -14.07 17.02
N TYR A 42 -13.02 -14.53 15.82
CA TYR A 42 -12.85 -13.66 14.65
C TYR A 42 -13.95 -13.86 13.59
N CYS A 43 -14.24 -12.81 12.83
CA CYS A 43 -15.21 -12.79 11.74
C CYS A 43 -14.55 -12.35 10.43
N SER A 44 -15.08 -12.81 9.30
CA SER A 44 -14.72 -12.36 7.97
C SER A 44 -15.95 -11.87 7.21
N PHE A 45 -15.83 -10.75 6.52
CA PHE A 45 -16.88 -10.17 5.70
C PHE A 45 -16.28 -9.70 4.37
N LYS A 46 -17.09 -9.69 3.31
CA LYS A 46 -16.69 -9.09 2.05
C LYS A 46 -16.95 -7.58 2.13
N TYR A 47 -15.92 -6.78 1.96
CA TYR A 47 -16.04 -5.32 1.90
C TYR A 47 -16.48 -4.86 0.50
N THR A 48 -15.68 -5.14 -0.52
CA THR A 48 -16.02 -4.89 -1.94
C THR A 48 -15.10 -5.72 -2.84
N GLU A 49 -15.27 -5.62 -4.16
CA GLU A 49 -14.36 -6.23 -5.14
C GLU A 49 -13.46 -5.17 -5.79
N VAL A 50 -12.17 -5.49 -5.89
CA VAL A 50 -11.16 -4.69 -6.60
C VAL A 50 -10.36 -5.64 -7.49
N ALA A 51 -10.15 -5.27 -8.76
CA ALA A 51 -9.56 -6.15 -9.75
C ALA A 51 -8.06 -6.35 -9.48
N ASP A 52 -7.66 -7.57 -9.10
CA ASP A 52 -6.26 -7.90 -8.79
C ASP A 52 -5.68 -6.94 -7.73
N ALA A 53 -6.42 -6.81 -6.62
CA ALA A 53 -6.06 -6.00 -5.47
C ALA A 53 -4.68 -6.40 -4.91
N ARG A 54 -3.85 -5.41 -4.60
CA ARG A 54 -2.53 -5.60 -4.00
C ARG A 54 -2.50 -4.95 -2.61
N SER A 55 -1.58 -4.02 -2.37
CA SER A 55 -1.46 -3.40 -1.05
C SER A 55 -2.64 -2.47 -0.80
N LEU A 56 -3.02 -2.37 0.47
CA LEU A 56 -4.02 -1.45 0.98
C LEU A 56 -3.43 -0.61 2.11
N ALA A 57 -3.99 0.58 2.29
CA ALA A 57 -3.76 1.42 3.45
C ALA A 57 -5.07 2.10 3.84
N GLN A 58 -5.28 2.30 5.14
CA GLN A 58 -6.42 3.06 5.66
C GLN A 58 -5.92 4.44 6.09
N ASP A 59 -6.63 5.50 5.70
CA ASP A 59 -6.35 6.85 6.19
C ASP A 59 -7.11 7.15 7.49
N SER A 60 -6.82 8.31 8.10
CA SER A 60 -7.44 8.75 9.34
C SER A 60 -8.95 9.04 9.25
N GLU A 61 -9.49 9.24 8.04
CA GLU A 61 -10.92 9.41 7.77
C GLU A 61 -11.65 8.06 7.57
N GLY A 62 -10.91 6.95 7.64
CA GLY A 62 -11.45 5.60 7.48
C GLY A 62 -11.60 5.14 6.02
N ASN A 63 -11.15 5.92 5.05
CA ASN A 63 -11.11 5.48 3.66
C ASN A 63 -10.05 4.40 3.48
N ILE A 64 -10.31 3.44 2.57
CA ILE A 64 -9.37 2.38 2.22
C ILE A 64 -8.81 2.67 0.83
N LEU A 65 -7.52 2.95 0.76
CA LEU A 65 -6.80 3.10 -0.50
C LEU A 65 -6.22 1.74 -0.90
N VAL A 66 -6.36 1.36 -2.17
CA VAL A 66 -5.95 0.05 -2.68
C VAL A 66 -5.24 0.21 -4.02
N ILE A 67 -4.15 -0.52 -4.22
CA ILE A 67 -3.56 -0.68 -5.55
C ILE A 67 -4.36 -1.73 -6.34
N GLU A 68 -5.03 -1.28 -7.39
CA GLU A 68 -5.72 -2.13 -8.37
C GLU A 68 -4.74 -2.46 -9.51
N ARG A 69 -3.98 -3.55 -9.36
CA ARG A 69 -2.93 -3.90 -10.34
C ARG A 69 -3.49 -4.19 -11.73
N GLY A 70 -4.71 -4.73 -11.80
CA GLY A 70 -5.37 -5.05 -13.07
C GLY A 70 -5.55 -3.82 -13.99
N THR A 71 -5.67 -2.63 -13.40
CA THR A 71 -5.79 -1.35 -14.11
C THR A 71 -4.57 -0.44 -13.91
N GLY A 72 -3.58 -0.87 -13.11
CA GLY A 72 -2.39 -0.08 -12.83
C GLY A 72 -2.66 1.19 -12.02
N SER A 73 -3.70 1.18 -11.18
CA SER A 73 -4.28 2.40 -10.57
C SER A 73 -4.31 2.35 -9.05
N LEU A 74 -4.31 3.53 -8.43
CA LEU A 74 -4.65 3.72 -7.03
C LEU A 74 -6.14 4.06 -6.94
N VAL A 75 -6.89 3.29 -6.15
CA VAL A 75 -8.33 3.50 -5.96
C VAL A 75 -8.62 3.74 -4.47
N LEU A 76 -9.52 4.66 -4.18
CA LEU A 76 -10.03 4.95 -2.85
C LEU A 76 -11.43 4.35 -2.72
N LEU A 77 -11.63 3.62 -1.63
CA LEU A 77 -12.89 3.02 -1.24
C LEU A 77 -13.39 3.69 0.04
N TYR A 78 -14.65 4.10 0.07
CA TYR A 78 -15.24 4.75 1.23
C TYR A 78 -16.68 4.30 1.45
N PRO A 79 -17.12 4.18 2.72
CA PRO A 79 -18.51 3.84 3.02
C PRO A 79 -19.44 5.00 2.63
N PRO A 80 -20.72 4.72 2.32
CA PRO A 80 -21.69 5.78 2.06
C PRO A 80 -21.95 6.62 3.34
N PRO A 81 -22.33 7.90 3.20
CA PRO A 81 -22.59 8.79 4.33
C PRO A 81 -23.89 8.51 5.13
N SER A 82 -24.52 7.33 5.02
CA SER A 82 -25.79 7.03 5.70
C SER A 82 -25.57 6.31 7.06
N ALA A 83 -26.53 6.49 7.97
CA ALA A 83 -26.52 5.89 9.31
C ALA A 83 -26.67 4.37 9.33
N ASP A 84 -26.97 3.76 8.19
CA ASP A 84 -27.10 2.31 7.99
C ASP A 84 -25.93 1.85 7.08
N GLN A 85 -24.72 1.92 7.63
CA GLN A 85 -23.45 1.59 6.96
C GLN A 85 -23.34 0.09 6.67
N THR A 86 -24.22 -0.43 5.82
CA THR A 86 -24.05 -1.78 5.31
C THR A 86 -22.85 -1.79 4.36
N LEU A 87 -22.00 -2.81 4.45
CA LEU A 87 -20.86 -3.03 3.55
C LEU A 87 -21.26 -3.21 2.07
N LYS A 88 -22.55 -3.06 1.73
CA LYS A 88 -23.11 -3.32 0.40
C LYS A 88 -22.95 -2.14 -0.56
N ASP A 89 -22.69 -0.93 -0.05
CA ASP A 89 -22.74 0.31 -0.82
C ASP A 89 -21.41 1.08 -0.86
N VAL A 90 -20.29 0.37 -0.68
CA VAL A 90 -18.93 0.94 -0.76
C VAL A 90 -18.73 1.66 -2.09
N GLN A 91 -18.40 2.94 -2.01
CA GLN A 91 -18.09 3.77 -3.18
C GLN A 91 -16.62 3.60 -3.57
N LYS A 92 -16.33 3.71 -4.87
CA LYS A 92 -14.98 3.62 -5.44
C LYS A 92 -14.66 4.86 -6.27
N VAL A 93 -13.50 5.48 -6.02
CA VAL A 93 -12.94 6.58 -6.82
C VAL A 93 -11.53 6.19 -7.26
N VAL A 94 -11.19 6.46 -8.51
CA VAL A 94 -9.81 6.31 -9.01
C VAL A 94 -9.05 7.59 -8.68
N LEU A 95 -8.00 7.50 -7.86
CA LEU A 95 -7.18 8.65 -7.49
C LEU A 95 -6.02 8.87 -8.47
N ILE A 96 -5.33 7.79 -8.86
CA ILE A 96 -4.15 7.82 -9.72
C ILE A 96 -4.26 6.70 -10.73
N GLN A 97 -3.94 6.97 -12.01
CA GLN A 97 -3.96 6.00 -13.10
C GLN A 97 -2.88 6.30 -14.14
N GLY A 98 -2.63 5.37 -15.06
CA GLY A 98 -1.72 5.57 -16.19
C GLY A 98 -0.23 5.44 -15.86
N LEU A 99 0.14 5.17 -14.61
CA LEU A 99 1.53 5.00 -14.17
C LEU A 99 1.98 3.53 -14.10
N GLY A 100 1.06 2.57 -14.30
CA GLY A 100 1.36 1.15 -14.16
C GLY A 100 1.67 0.76 -12.71
N LEU A 101 0.92 1.31 -11.75
CA LEU A 101 1.08 0.99 -10.33
C LEU A 101 0.78 -0.48 -10.09
N ASN A 102 1.67 -1.19 -9.39
CA ASN A 102 1.60 -2.65 -9.39
C ASN A 102 1.55 -3.31 -8.01
N HIS A 103 1.89 -2.59 -6.93
CA HIS A 103 1.86 -3.18 -5.61
C HIS A 103 1.75 -2.17 -4.47
N SER A 104 2.76 -1.32 -4.24
CA SER A 104 2.94 -0.65 -2.97
C SER A 104 2.14 0.64 -2.84
N ILE A 105 1.66 0.90 -1.64
CA ILE A 105 1.07 2.15 -1.19
C ILE A 105 1.54 2.43 0.25
N LEU A 106 1.83 3.70 0.57
CA LEU A 106 1.98 4.21 1.92
C LEU A 106 1.23 5.52 2.06
N ILE A 107 0.75 5.82 3.27
CA ILE A 107 0.18 7.12 3.63
C ILE A 107 1.07 7.71 4.73
N ASP A 108 1.58 8.92 4.51
CA ASP A 108 2.27 9.72 5.54
C ASP A 108 1.30 10.76 6.09
N GLU A 109 0.73 10.47 7.27
CA GLU A 109 -0.11 11.36 8.08
C GLU A 109 0.66 11.95 9.27
N SER A 110 1.99 11.91 9.25
CA SER A 110 2.81 12.49 10.32
C SER A 110 2.59 14.00 10.45
N GLU A 111 2.84 14.56 11.64
CA GLU A 111 2.76 16.00 11.88
C GLU A 111 3.57 16.82 10.87
N ARG A 112 4.68 16.26 10.39
CA ARG A 112 5.53 16.84 9.36
C ARG A 112 4.85 16.94 8.00
N ALA A 113 4.18 15.87 7.57
CA ALA A 113 3.39 15.89 6.34
C ALA A 113 2.26 16.92 6.46
N LEU A 114 1.51 16.87 7.57
CA LEU A 114 0.42 17.80 7.85
C LEU A 114 0.87 19.27 7.88
N ALA A 115 2.04 19.56 8.46
CA ALA A 115 2.64 20.89 8.46
C ALA A 115 3.03 21.39 7.05
N SER A 116 3.18 20.47 6.09
CA SER A 116 3.54 20.75 4.70
C SER A 116 2.31 20.83 3.78
N GLY A 117 1.10 20.89 4.35
CA GLY A 117 -0.15 21.15 3.64
C GLY A 117 -1.11 19.96 3.53
N GLY A 118 -0.78 18.82 4.15
CA GLY A 118 -1.68 17.66 4.22
C GLY A 118 -0.92 16.33 4.17
N PRO A 119 -1.63 15.20 4.29
CA PRO A 119 -0.99 13.90 4.19
C PRO A 119 -0.41 13.66 2.79
N TYR A 120 0.58 12.79 2.72
CA TYR A 120 1.14 12.32 1.46
C TYR A 120 0.73 10.88 1.19
N VAL A 121 0.51 10.54 -0.08
CA VAL A 121 0.42 9.15 -0.53
C VAL A 121 1.62 8.83 -1.40
N PHE A 122 2.34 7.77 -1.04
CA PHE A 122 3.43 7.21 -1.84
C PHE A 122 2.95 5.96 -2.57
N VAL A 123 3.29 5.86 -3.85
CA VAL A 123 2.98 4.69 -4.70
C VAL A 123 4.15 4.38 -5.61
N SER A 124 4.20 3.15 -6.13
CA SER A 124 5.29 2.73 -7.00
C SER A 124 4.80 2.05 -8.28
N SER A 125 5.46 2.39 -9.40
CA SER A 125 5.52 1.53 -10.59
C SER A 125 6.69 0.54 -10.45
N GLU A 126 7.02 -0.15 -11.54
CA GLU A 126 8.19 -1.03 -11.62
C GLU A 126 9.54 -0.28 -11.57
N ASP A 127 9.58 0.98 -11.99
CA ASP A 127 10.81 1.76 -12.16
C ASP A 127 10.86 3.07 -11.37
N THR A 128 9.74 3.47 -10.75
CA THR A 128 9.59 4.81 -10.21
C THR A 128 8.77 4.78 -8.93
N VAL A 129 9.17 5.58 -7.94
CA VAL A 129 8.38 5.90 -6.75
C VAL A 129 7.86 7.32 -6.89
N TYR A 130 6.56 7.47 -6.66
CA TYR A 130 5.85 8.74 -6.72
C TYR A 130 5.31 9.10 -5.35
N ARG A 131 5.16 10.40 -5.11
CA ARG A 131 4.46 10.99 -3.98
C ARG A 131 3.41 11.97 -4.50
N TYR A 132 2.26 12.02 -3.84
CA TYR A 132 1.19 12.97 -4.10
C TYR A 132 0.77 13.64 -2.80
N THR A 133 0.39 14.92 -2.86
CA THR A 133 -0.42 15.52 -1.79
C THR A 133 -1.79 14.85 -1.81
N TYR A 134 -2.27 14.44 -0.64
CA TYR A 134 -3.51 13.69 -0.51
C TYR A 134 -4.53 14.48 0.33
N ASN A 135 -5.75 14.61 -0.16
CA ASN A 135 -6.87 15.17 0.58
C ASN A 135 -7.94 14.07 0.77
N PRO A 136 -8.05 13.49 1.98
CA PRO A 136 -9.00 12.39 2.23
C PRO A 136 -10.47 12.85 2.21
N GLN A 137 -10.74 14.10 2.57
CA GLN A 137 -12.10 14.64 2.59
C GLN A 137 -12.62 14.86 1.17
N GLU A 138 -11.80 15.47 0.32
CA GLU A 138 -12.10 15.69 -1.09
C GLU A 138 -11.90 14.45 -1.97
N LYS A 139 -11.26 13.40 -1.44
CA LYS A 139 -10.95 12.14 -2.13
C LYS A 139 -10.10 12.40 -3.38
N ARG A 140 -9.01 13.15 -3.20
CA ARG A 140 -8.12 13.58 -4.28
C ARG A 140 -6.67 13.35 -3.93
N ALA A 141 -5.90 12.92 -4.93
CA ALA A 141 -4.46 12.92 -4.91
C ALA A 141 -3.97 13.85 -6.02
N GLU A 142 -3.14 14.83 -5.67
CA GLU A 142 -2.71 15.91 -6.57
C GLU A 142 -1.19 16.13 -6.44
N SER A 143 -0.65 17.05 -7.24
CA SER A 143 0.76 17.47 -7.17
C SER A 143 1.76 16.31 -7.23
N GLN A 144 1.71 15.54 -8.33
CA GLN A 144 2.63 14.42 -8.54
C GLN A 144 4.08 14.87 -8.39
N HIS A 145 4.82 14.15 -7.55
CA HIS A 145 6.25 14.33 -7.31
C HIS A 145 6.97 13.00 -7.54
N VAL A 146 8.00 12.99 -8.38
CA VAL A 146 8.85 11.81 -8.57
C VAL A 146 9.88 11.78 -7.45
N VAL A 147 9.85 10.75 -6.62
CA VAL A 147 10.77 10.61 -5.48
C VAL A 147 12.02 9.85 -5.90
N VAL A 148 11.83 8.72 -6.57
CA VAL A 148 12.90 7.85 -7.07
C VAL A 148 12.60 7.47 -8.50
N LYS A 149 13.61 7.49 -9.35
CA LYS A 149 13.52 7.06 -10.75
C LYS A 149 14.60 6.05 -11.09
N ASN A 150 14.49 5.48 -12.29
CA ASN A 150 15.47 4.55 -12.85
C ASN A 150 15.70 3.30 -11.98
N ILE A 151 14.66 2.85 -11.26
CA ILE A 151 14.72 1.60 -10.51
C ILE A 151 14.80 0.44 -11.52
N PRO A 152 15.72 -0.53 -11.36
CA PRO A 152 15.89 -1.62 -12.31
C PRO A 152 14.59 -2.38 -12.61
N ARG A 153 14.25 -2.58 -13.89
CA ARG A 153 13.00 -3.25 -14.36
C ARG A 153 13.14 -4.74 -14.69
N GLY A 154 12.08 -5.52 -14.57
CA GLY A 154 12.05 -6.95 -14.87
C GLY A 154 12.10 -7.83 -13.62
N GLY A 155 11.92 -9.14 -13.83
CA GLY A 155 11.90 -10.13 -12.76
C GLY A 155 10.77 -9.90 -11.77
N HIS A 156 11.10 -9.90 -10.48
CA HIS A 156 10.17 -9.50 -9.43
C HIS A 156 9.97 -7.97 -9.49
N SER A 157 8.85 -7.55 -10.08
CA SER A 157 8.62 -6.17 -10.53
C SER A 157 8.00 -5.24 -9.49
N THR A 158 7.66 -5.71 -8.30
CA THR A 158 7.09 -4.88 -7.23
C THR A 158 8.16 -4.07 -6.52
N ARG A 159 7.84 -2.86 -6.07
CA ARG A 159 8.72 -1.99 -5.27
C ARG A 159 8.07 -1.69 -3.93
N SER A 160 8.30 -2.57 -2.95
CA SER A 160 7.72 -2.39 -1.62
C SER A 160 8.34 -1.18 -0.94
N LEU A 161 7.50 -0.41 -0.27
CA LEU A 161 7.87 0.83 0.40
C LEU A 161 7.67 0.69 1.90
N ALA A 162 8.53 1.31 2.70
CA ALA A 162 8.28 1.59 4.11
C ALA A 162 8.79 3.00 4.46
N LEU A 163 8.12 3.67 5.39
CA LEU A 163 8.50 4.99 5.88
C LEU A 163 8.71 4.90 7.39
N ASP A 164 9.82 5.42 7.89
CA ASP A 164 10.04 5.49 9.34
C ASP A 164 9.59 6.83 9.95
N ASP A 165 9.59 6.90 11.28
CA ASP A 165 9.18 8.09 12.03
C ASP A 165 10.07 9.31 11.74
N GLN A 166 11.29 9.10 11.24
CA GLN A 166 12.21 10.16 10.83
C GLN A 166 11.94 10.66 9.41
N GLY A 167 10.98 10.06 8.68
CA GLY A 167 10.65 10.41 7.31
C GLY A 167 11.60 9.84 6.28
N ARG A 168 12.40 8.83 6.64
CA ARG A 168 13.26 8.14 5.68
C ARG A 168 12.44 7.07 4.97
N LEU A 169 12.52 7.08 3.64
CA LEU A 169 11.83 6.13 2.79
C LEU A 169 12.76 4.94 2.47
N TYR A 170 12.22 3.74 2.58
CA TYR A 170 12.86 2.49 2.23
C TYR A 170 12.18 1.91 1.00
N VAL A 171 12.97 1.52 0.00
CA VAL A 171 12.47 1.01 -1.29
C VAL A 171 13.13 -0.33 -1.57
N ALA A 172 12.34 -1.39 -1.64
CA ALA A 172 12.80 -2.74 -1.96
C ALA A 172 12.75 -3.03 -3.46
N THR A 173 13.71 -3.81 -3.93
CA THR A 173 13.74 -4.41 -5.28
C THR A 173 13.95 -5.91 -5.15
N GLY A 174 13.14 -6.70 -5.86
CA GLY A 174 13.38 -8.13 -6.00
C GLY A 174 14.33 -8.45 -7.16
N SER A 175 14.81 -9.68 -7.18
CA SER A 175 15.77 -10.24 -8.15
C SER A 175 15.21 -10.32 -9.57
N LEU A 176 16.08 -10.41 -10.58
CA LEU A 176 15.68 -10.59 -11.98
C LEU A 176 15.05 -11.96 -12.25
N GLY A 177 15.45 -12.98 -11.49
CA GLY A 177 14.97 -14.34 -11.64
C GLY A 177 15.14 -15.14 -10.36
N ASN A 178 14.95 -16.46 -10.43
CA ASN A 178 15.07 -17.31 -9.25
C ASN A 178 16.47 -17.25 -8.61
N VAL A 179 17.49 -17.17 -9.47
CA VAL A 179 18.88 -16.89 -9.11
C VAL A 179 19.31 -15.69 -9.95
N ASP A 180 19.80 -14.64 -9.31
CA ASP A 180 20.32 -13.44 -9.96
C ASP A 180 21.82 -13.34 -9.64
N PRO A 181 22.70 -13.48 -10.64
CA PRO A 181 24.14 -13.44 -10.41
C PRO A 181 24.68 -12.01 -10.24
N THR A 182 23.83 -10.98 -10.39
CA THR A 182 24.25 -9.58 -10.32
C THR A 182 23.78 -8.91 -9.02
N PRO A 183 24.56 -7.99 -8.44
CA PRO A 183 24.19 -7.29 -7.20
C PRO A 183 23.28 -6.05 -7.45
N VAL A 184 22.78 -5.86 -8.68
CA VAL A 184 21.99 -4.66 -9.06
C VAL A 184 20.61 -4.65 -8.40
N ARG A 185 20.09 -5.84 -8.07
CA ARG A 185 18.76 -6.08 -7.47
C ARG A 185 18.89 -6.81 -6.14
N SER A 186 17.75 -7.20 -5.57
CA SER A 186 17.67 -7.87 -4.27
C SER A 186 18.16 -6.93 -3.15
N ASN A 187 17.80 -5.66 -3.29
CA ASN A 187 18.32 -4.56 -2.50
C ASN A 187 17.16 -3.82 -1.83
N LEU A 188 17.39 -3.40 -0.59
CA LEU A 188 16.60 -2.43 0.13
C LEU A 188 17.46 -1.17 0.24
N LYS A 189 17.03 -0.10 -0.43
CA LYS A 189 17.73 1.19 -0.39
C LYS A 189 16.95 2.19 0.45
N ARG A 190 17.67 3.11 1.08
CA ARG A 190 17.13 4.15 1.95
C ARG A 190 17.36 5.54 1.36
N ILE A 191 16.38 6.42 1.58
CA ILE A 191 16.37 7.82 1.18
C ILE A 191 16.05 8.67 2.40
N SER A 192 16.78 9.77 2.59
CA SER A 192 16.47 10.75 3.62
C SER A 192 15.28 11.62 3.23
N GLN A 193 14.64 12.23 4.21
CA GLN A 193 13.50 13.12 3.95
C GLN A 193 13.88 14.30 3.03
N GLU A 194 15.07 14.88 3.21
CA GLU A 194 15.54 15.99 2.38
C GLU A 194 15.70 15.57 0.92
N ALA A 195 16.16 14.34 0.67
CA ALA A 195 16.24 13.78 -0.67
C ALA A 195 14.84 13.51 -1.24
N ILE A 196 13.86 13.09 -0.44
CA ILE A 196 12.46 12.99 -0.88
C ILE A 196 11.98 14.34 -1.40
N GLU A 197 12.21 15.41 -0.65
CA GLU A 197 11.78 16.77 -1.06
C GLU A 197 12.49 17.25 -2.31
N ALA A 198 13.79 16.97 -2.46
CA ALA A 198 14.54 17.30 -3.67
C ALA A 198 13.98 16.58 -4.92
N GLY A 199 13.49 15.35 -4.74
CA GLY A 199 12.91 14.54 -5.81
C GLY A 199 13.91 14.05 -6.85
N ASP A 200 13.39 13.32 -7.83
CA ASP A 200 14.11 12.83 -9.00
C ASP A 200 15.41 12.06 -8.69
N ASN A 201 15.49 11.42 -7.53
CA ASN A 201 16.67 10.70 -7.09
C ASN A 201 16.88 9.45 -7.95
N ASP A 202 18.07 9.32 -8.54
CA ASP A 202 18.43 8.12 -9.28
C ASP A 202 18.65 6.94 -8.33
N TRP A 203 18.04 5.79 -8.64
CA TRP A 203 18.15 4.58 -7.83
C TRP A 203 19.61 4.24 -7.44
N ASP A 204 20.55 4.40 -8.36
CA ASP A 204 21.95 4.03 -8.15
C ASP A 204 22.68 4.93 -7.15
N THR A 205 22.18 6.13 -6.87
CA THR A 205 22.79 7.07 -5.92
C THR A 205 22.29 6.88 -4.48
N LEU A 206 21.22 6.10 -4.29
CA LEU A 206 20.62 5.91 -2.97
C LEU A 206 21.49 5.06 -2.06
N GLU A 207 21.33 5.29 -0.75
CA GLU A 207 22.02 4.52 0.29
C GLU A 207 21.60 3.05 0.25
N MET A 208 22.58 2.14 0.23
CA MET A 208 22.35 0.72 0.41
C MET A 208 22.06 0.42 1.88
N PHE A 209 20.81 0.07 2.22
CA PHE A 209 20.46 -0.30 3.59
C PHE A 209 20.66 -1.80 3.85
N ALA A 210 20.21 -2.64 2.90
CA ALA A 210 20.44 -4.08 2.92
C ALA A 210 20.47 -4.66 1.49
N SER A 211 21.16 -5.78 1.30
CA SER A 211 21.30 -6.47 0.02
C SER A 211 21.21 -7.99 0.22
N GLY A 212 21.04 -8.75 -0.87
CA GLY A 212 20.82 -10.20 -0.83
C GLY A 212 19.38 -10.60 -0.52
N LEU A 213 18.44 -9.65 -0.62
CA LEU A 213 17.02 -9.83 -0.33
C LEU A 213 16.26 -10.24 -1.59
N ARG A 214 16.24 -11.55 -1.91
CA ARG A 214 15.75 -12.08 -3.22
C ARG A 214 14.45 -11.43 -3.69
N ASN A 215 13.45 -11.28 -2.82
CA ASN A 215 12.19 -10.63 -3.16
C ASN A 215 11.46 -10.19 -1.88
N GLU A 216 12.01 -9.21 -1.18
CA GLU A 216 11.42 -8.72 0.07
C GLU A 216 10.21 -7.84 -0.21
N VAL A 217 9.03 -8.44 -0.08
CA VAL A 217 7.75 -7.80 -0.46
C VAL A 217 7.02 -7.26 0.77
N GLY A 218 7.15 -7.94 1.91
CA GLY A 218 6.61 -7.48 3.18
C GLY A 218 7.62 -6.55 3.83
N LEU A 219 7.21 -5.36 4.22
CA LEU A 219 8.04 -4.47 5.03
C LEU A 219 7.16 -3.84 6.10
N GLY A 220 7.67 -3.75 7.32
CA GLY A 220 6.97 -3.09 8.42
C GLY A 220 7.89 -2.74 9.57
N PHE A 221 7.68 -1.56 10.15
CA PHE A 221 8.35 -1.17 11.38
C PHE A 221 7.62 -1.73 12.60
N ASP A 222 8.37 -2.27 13.56
CA ASP A 222 7.82 -2.52 14.90
C ASP A 222 7.73 -1.21 15.70
N SER A 223 7.10 -1.27 16.88
CA SER A 223 6.92 -0.11 17.78
C SER A 223 8.22 0.44 18.36
N ARG A 224 9.36 -0.20 18.12
CA ARG A 224 10.70 0.27 18.53
C ARG A 224 11.48 0.85 17.34
N GLY A 225 10.85 0.97 16.17
CA GLY A 225 11.49 1.48 14.96
C GLY A 225 12.41 0.48 14.27
N VAL A 226 12.28 -0.82 14.55
CA VAL A 226 13.02 -1.87 13.83
C VAL A 226 12.26 -2.25 12.57
N LEU A 227 12.92 -2.19 11.41
CA LEU A 227 12.35 -2.64 10.14
C LEU A 227 12.43 -4.17 10.02
N TRP A 228 11.30 -4.80 9.72
CA TRP A 228 11.16 -6.22 9.44
C TRP A 228 10.75 -6.46 7.98
N GLY A 229 11.24 -7.55 7.42
CA GLY A 229 10.82 -8.17 6.16
C GLY A 229 10.88 -9.68 6.31
#